data_AF-A0A0C9T0X2-F1
#
_entry.id   AF-A0A0C9T0X2-F1
#
_cell.length_a   1.000
_cell.length_b   1.000
_cell.length_c   1.000
_cell.angle_alpha   90.00
_cell.angle_beta   90.00
_cell.angle_gamma   90.00
#
_symmetry.space_group_name_H-M   'P 1'
#
loop_
_entity.id
_entity.type
_entity.pdbx_description
1 polymer ?
#
loop_
_entity_poly.entity_id
_entity_poly.type
_entity_poly.pdbx_seq_one_letter_code
_entity_poly.pdbx_strand_id
1 'polypeptide(L)'
;MVTLPKKIRTSDGRFLTLLTGGGPVIAEADNPGALNQIWDIPGLDVEESTIQNLGYPRPQPFAVLDGTGSTVVGGQPSIDWKIISEDGSNFNIRNKVSSDLTWTIAPGIGGKVTLAATNLTDPAQQLVLVPAAT
;
A
#
# COMPACT_ATOMS: atom_id res chain seq x y z
N MET A 1 -18.27 -11.28 4.39
CA MET A 1 -17.04 -11.94 3.90
C MET A 1 -15.93 -11.64 4.89
N VAL A 2 -15.04 -12.58 5.16
CA VAL A 2 -13.86 -12.33 6.01
C VAL A 2 -12.76 -11.83 5.09
N THR A 3 -12.33 -10.58 5.24
CA THR A 3 -11.13 -10.10 4.55
C THR A 3 -9.93 -10.80 5.16
N LEU A 4 -9.14 -11.49 4.33
CA LEU A 4 -7.90 -12.11 4.78
C LEU A 4 -6.78 -11.07 4.70
N PRO A 5 -6.04 -10.83 5.80
CA PRO A 5 -4.89 -9.92 5.78
C PRO A 5 -3.87 -10.33 4.70
N LYS A 6 -3.30 -9.33 4.04
CA LYS A 6 -2.35 -9.51 2.93
C LYS A 6 -1.06 -8.76 3.21
N LYS A 7 0.01 -9.18 2.53
CA LYS A 7 1.18 -8.34 2.31
C LYS A 7 1.08 -7.71 0.92
N ILE A 8 1.53 -6.46 0.78
CA ILE A 8 1.64 -5.77 -0.50
C ILE A 8 3.09 -5.85 -0.94
N ARG A 9 3.36 -6.58 -2.03
CA ARG A 9 4.71 -6.81 -2.57
C ARG A 9 4.93 -5.95 -3.81
N THR A 10 6.09 -5.34 -3.91
CA THR A 10 6.57 -4.63 -5.11
C THR A 10 7.06 -5.61 -6.17
N SER A 11 7.19 -5.17 -7.42
CA SER A 11 7.69 -5.98 -8.54
C SER A 11 9.09 -6.57 -8.31
N ASP A 12 9.94 -5.91 -7.51
CA ASP A 12 11.28 -6.37 -7.15
C ASP A 12 11.34 -7.24 -5.89
N GLY A 13 10.19 -7.58 -5.29
CA GLY A 13 10.07 -8.55 -4.20
C GLY A 13 10.10 -7.95 -2.78
N ARG A 14 10.24 -6.62 -2.63
CA ARG A 14 10.11 -5.94 -1.33
C ARG A 14 8.64 -5.81 -0.90
N PHE A 15 8.40 -5.60 0.39
CA PHE A 15 7.07 -5.50 0.98
C PHE A 15 6.81 -4.13 1.60
N LEU A 16 5.62 -3.59 1.35
CA LEU A 16 5.20 -2.33 1.95
C LEU A 16 5.10 -2.50 3.47
N THR A 17 5.75 -1.59 4.17
CA THR A 17 6.03 -1.65 5.59
C THR A 17 5.81 -0.27 6.18
N LEU A 18 5.20 -0.23 7.35
CA LEU A 18 5.10 0.99 8.15
C LEU A 18 6.03 0.84 9.36
N LEU A 19 7.17 1.54 9.39
CA LEU A 19 8.14 1.41 10.49
C LEU A 19 7.72 2.16 11.76
N THR A 20 6.92 3.21 11.61
CA THR A 20 6.30 3.94 12.72
C THR A 20 4.86 4.29 12.36
N GLY A 21 3.93 4.27 13.31
CA GLY A 21 2.48 4.42 13.03
C GLY A 21 2.07 5.69 12.27
N GLY A 22 2.85 6.78 12.35
CA GLY A 22 2.64 8.03 11.60
C GLY A 22 3.72 8.34 10.55
N GLY A 23 4.60 7.39 10.28
CA GLY A 23 5.73 7.57 9.36
C GLY A 23 5.36 7.27 7.91
N PRO A 24 6.33 7.39 6.99
CA PRO A 24 6.14 6.99 5.60
C PRO A 24 5.91 5.49 5.49
N VAL A 25 5.06 5.11 4.53
CA VAL A 25 5.04 3.75 4.01
C VAL A 25 6.27 3.56 3.12
N ILE A 26 7.03 2.51 3.37
CA ILE A 26 8.27 2.20 2.68
C ILE A 26 8.30 0.73 2.24
N ALA A 27 9.14 0.39 1.27
CA ALA A 27 9.34 -0.98 0.83
C ALA A 27 10.60 -1.57 1.45
N GLU A 28 10.43 -2.66 2.21
CA GLU A 28 11.47 -3.37 2.97
C GLU A 28 11.60 -4.83 2.53
N ALA A 29 12.64 -5.51 2.98
CA ALA A 29 12.76 -6.95 2.78
C ALA A 29 11.61 -7.70 3.48
N ASP A 30 11.29 -8.91 3.01
CA ASP A 30 10.28 -9.73 3.67
C ASP A 30 10.68 -10.03 5.11
N ASN A 31 9.76 -9.75 6.02
CA ASN A 31 9.83 -10.24 7.39
C ASN A 31 8.52 -10.97 7.70
N PRO A 32 8.48 -12.32 7.56
CA PRO A 32 7.26 -13.11 7.70
C PRO A 32 6.49 -12.87 9.01
N GLY A 33 7.19 -12.60 10.12
CA GLY A 33 6.58 -12.35 11.43
C GLY A 33 6.21 -10.88 11.71
N ALA A 34 6.52 -9.96 10.79
CA ALA A 34 6.33 -8.54 11.04
C ALA A 34 4.90 -8.09 10.69
N LEU A 35 4.09 -7.86 11.72
CA LEU A 35 2.71 -7.39 11.58
C LEU A 35 2.63 -6.02 10.87
N ASN A 36 3.69 -5.22 10.92
CA ASN A 36 3.75 -3.93 10.23
C ASN A 36 3.95 -4.02 8.71
N GLN A 37 4.05 -5.25 8.17
CA GLN A 37 3.98 -5.56 6.73
C GLN A 37 2.62 -6.13 6.33
N ILE A 38 1.70 -6.31 7.28
CA ILE A 38 0.39 -6.88 7.06
C ILE A 38 -0.63 -5.76 6.94
N TRP A 39 -1.41 -5.82 5.88
CA TRP A 39 -2.40 -4.84 5.50
C TRP A 39 -3.77 -5.49 5.37
N ASP A 40 -4.79 -4.83 5.94
CA ASP A 40 -6.19 -5.13 5.67
C ASP A 40 -6.69 -4.23 4.54
N ILE A 41 -7.29 -4.87 3.53
CA ILE A 41 -7.78 -4.22 2.31
C ILE A 41 -9.17 -4.82 2.03
N PRO A 42 -10.24 -4.24 2.61
CA PRO A 42 -11.57 -4.86 2.68
C PRO A 42 -12.28 -5.00 1.33
N GLY A 43 -11.74 -4.40 0.27
CA GLY A 43 -12.37 -4.40 -1.04
C GLY A 43 -11.37 -4.35 -2.18
N LEU A 44 -11.02 -5.51 -2.72
CA LEU A 44 -10.17 -5.64 -3.92
C LEU A 44 -10.99 -5.60 -5.22
N ASP A 45 -12.26 -5.96 -5.14
CA ASP A 45 -13.20 -6.05 -6.27
C ASP A 45 -14.21 -4.89 -6.30
N VAL A 46 -13.99 -3.87 -5.48
CA VAL A 46 -14.84 -2.67 -5.40
C VAL A 46 -14.07 -1.47 -5.96
N GLU A 47 -14.80 -0.44 -6.37
CA GLU A 47 -14.18 0.76 -6.96
C GLU A 47 -13.18 1.45 -6.03
N GLU A 48 -13.34 1.28 -4.71
CA GLU A 48 -12.62 2.03 -3.68
C GLU A 48 -12.38 1.19 -2.42
N SER A 49 -11.18 1.28 -1.84
CA SER A 49 -10.80 0.58 -0.62
C SER A 49 -9.93 1.42 0.30
N THR A 50 -10.12 1.24 1.61
CA THR A 50 -9.13 1.69 2.59
C THR A 50 -7.99 0.68 2.67
N ILE A 51 -6.81 1.13 3.12
CA ILE A 51 -5.65 0.25 3.30
C ILE A 51 -5.14 0.46 4.72
N GLN A 52 -5.35 -0.51 5.61
CA GLN A 52 -5.04 -0.39 7.03
C GLN A 52 -3.85 -1.25 7.42
N ASN A 53 -2.88 -0.71 8.16
CA ASN A 53 -1.74 -1.47 8.66
C ASN A 53 -2.09 -2.15 9.99
N LEU A 54 -1.81 -3.44 10.11
CA LEU A 54 -2.16 -4.22 11.30
C LEU A 54 -1.04 -4.30 12.35
N GLY A 55 0.12 -3.67 12.11
CA GLY A 55 1.29 -3.75 12.96
C GLY A 55 1.28 -2.92 14.24
N TYR A 56 0.20 -2.16 14.49
CA TYR A 56 0.13 -1.19 15.57
C TYR A 56 -1.09 -1.41 16.46
N PRO A 57 -1.03 -1.00 17.75
CA PRO A 57 -2.19 -0.96 18.64
C PRO A 57 -3.33 -0.13 18.06
N ARG A 58 -4.56 -0.41 18.49
CA ARG A 58 -5.73 0.34 18.02
C ARG A 58 -5.72 1.80 18.53
N PRO A 59 -6.12 2.78 17.70
CA PRO A 59 -6.55 2.61 16.31
C PRO A 59 -5.38 2.30 15.36
N GLN A 60 -5.57 1.27 14.53
CA GLN A 60 -4.59 0.86 13.53
C GLN A 60 -4.49 1.92 12.42
N PRO A 61 -3.28 2.33 12.02
CA PRO A 61 -3.10 3.43 11.07
C PRO A 61 -3.49 3.01 9.65
N PHE A 62 -4.16 3.92 8.95
CA PHE A 62 -4.42 3.79 7.52
C PHE A 62 -3.28 4.38 6.70
N ALA A 63 -3.03 3.80 5.52
CA ALA A 63 -2.20 4.43 4.49
C ALA A 63 -2.99 5.60 3.87
N VAL A 64 -2.42 6.79 3.98
CA VAL A 64 -3.03 8.06 3.55
C VAL A 64 -1.97 8.94 2.88
N LEU A 65 -2.36 10.12 2.41
CA LEU A 65 -1.40 11.13 2.00
C LEU A 65 -0.93 11.98 3.18
N ASP A 66 0.34 12.39 3.12
CA ASP A 66 0.90 13.40 4.01
C ASP A 66 0.27 14.79 3.77
N GLY A 67 0.60 15.76 4.63
CA GLY A 67 0.07 17.12 4.51
C GLY A 67 0.43 17.84 3.20
N THR A 68 1.44 17.36 2.46
CA THR A 68 1.81 17.90 1.14
C THR A 68 1.09 17.21 -0.02
N GLY A 69 0.43 16.07 0.23
CA GLY A 69 -0.27 15.32 -0.81
C GLY A 69 0.63 14.48 -1.71
N SER A 70 1.90 14.23 -1.34
CA SER A 70 2.90 13.63 -2.23
C SER A 70 3.45 12.29 -1.75
N THR A 71 3.46 12.07 -0.43
CA THR A 71 4.01 10.86 0.19
C THR A 71 2.89 10.07 0.85
N VAL A 72 2.94 8.74 0.76
CA VAL A 72 2.01 7.88 1.49
C VAL A 72 2.56 7.64 2.89
N VAL A 73 1.75 7.95 3.92
CA VAL A 73 2.11 7.87 5.33
C VAL A 73 1.03 7.13 6.12
N GLY A 74 1.36 6.73 7.35
CA GLY A 74 0.39 6.24 8.34
C GLY A 74 -0.22 7.35 9.21
N GLY A 75 -1.11 6.96 10.11
CA GLY A 75 -1.41 7.73 11.34
C GLY A 75 -2.48 8.83 11.21
N GLN A 76 -3.32 8.77 10.19
CA GLN A 76 -4.36 9.76 9.87
C GLN A 76 -5.73 9.07 9.68
N PRO A 77 -6.85 9.82 9.63
CA PRO A 77 -8.14 9.25 9.23
C PRO A 77 -8.06 8.60 7.85
N SER A 78 -8.75 7.47 7.68
CA SER A 78 -8.75 6.71 6.43
C SER A 78 -9.15 7.57 5.23
N ILE A 79 -8.49 7.33 4.11
CA ILE A 79 -8.96 7.76 2.79
C ILE A 79 -9.19 6.53 1.93
N ASP A 80 -10.03 6.70 0.92
CA ASP A 80 -10.27 5.66 -0.07
C ASP A 80 -9.23 5.72 -1.19
N TRP A 81 -8.75 4.56 -1.61
CA TRP A 81 -7.89 4.35 -2.75
C TRP A 81 -8.61 3.57 -3.83
N LYS A 82 -8.36 3.91 -5.10
CA LYS A 82 -8.84 3.10 -6.21
C LYS A 82 -7.83 2.01 -6.53
N ILE A 83 -8.24 0.75 -6.41
CA ILE A 83 -7.41 -0.41 -6.73
C ILE A 83 -7.70 -0.81 -8.18
N ILE A 84 -6.68 -0.76 -9.04
CA ILE A 84 -6.80 -1.11 -10.45
C ILE A 84 -6.04 -2.41 -10.68
N SER A 85 -6.74 -3.47 -11.10
CA SER A 85 -6.14 -4.75 -11.48
C SER A 85 -6.01 -4.82 -13.00
N GLU A 86 -4.81 -5.08 -13.52
CA GLU A 86 -4.57 -5.18 -14.97
C GLU A 86 -4.64 -6.63 -15.49
N ASP A 87 -4.19 -7.60 -14.70
CA ASP A 87 -4.03 -9.00 -15.13
C ASP A 87 -4.45 -10.03 -14.06
N GLY A 88 -5.13 -9.58 -12.99
CA GLY A 88 -5.55 -10.41 -11.86
C GLY A 88 -4.42 -10.80 -10.90
N SER A 89 -3.16 -10.50 -11.22
CA SER A 89 -1.97 -10.83 -10.41
C SER A 89 -1.24 -9.58 -9.91
N ASN A 90 -1.21 -8.53 -10.73
CA ASN A 90 -0.63 -7.23 -10.48
C ASN A 90 -1.74 -6.17 -10.39
N PHE A 91 -1.51 -5.18 -9.54
CA PHE A 91 -2.41 -4.05 -9.36
C PHE A 91 -1.65 -2.74 -9.12
N ASN A 92 -2.36 -1.64 -9.34
CA ASN A 92 -1.92 -0.28 -9.03
C ASN A 92 -2.86 0.33 -8.00
N ILE A 93 -2.33 1.22 -7.15
CA ILE A 93 -3.11 1.96 -6.16
C ILE A 93 -3.17 3.42 -6.59
N ARG A 94 -4.34 3.86 -7.04
CA ARG A 94 -4.55 5.21 -7.56
C ARG A 94 -5.21 6.11 -6.53
N ASN A 95 -4.79 7.35 -6.49
CA ASN A 95 -5.44 8.38 -5.68
C ASN A 95 -6.88 8.58 -6.18
N LYS A 96 -7.85 8.52 -5.27
CA LYS A 96 -9.27 8.75 -5.56
C LYS A 96 -9.52 10.18 -6.06
N VAL A 97 -8.94 11.17 -5.37
CA VAL A 97 -9.19 12.60 -5.64
C VAL A 97 -8.46 13.05 -6.90
N SER A 98 -7.25 12.54 -7.12
CA SER A 98 -6.48 12.80 -8.34
C SER A 98 -6.38 11.53 -9.17
N SER A 99 -7.28 11.45 -10.13
CA SER A 99 -7.37 10.39 -11.13
C SER A 99 -6.04 10.07 -11.84
N ASP A 100 -5.09 10.99 -11.87
CA ASP A 100 -3.91 10.82 -12.71
C ASP A 100 -2.69 10.39 -11.91
N LEU A 101 -2.82 10.23 -10.58
CA LEU A 101 -1.73 9.90 -9.69
C LEU A 101 -1.85 8.49 -9.09
N THR A 102 -0.78 7.72 -9.21
CA THR A 102 -0.66 6.34 -8.73
C THR A 102 0.52 6.21 -7.77
N TRP A 103 0.42 5.27 -6.82
CA TRP A 103 1.54 4.92 -5.94
C TRP A 103 2.74 4.50 -6.78
N THR A 104 3.87 5.15 -6.57
CA THR A 104 5.17 4.77 -7.10
C THR A 104 6.15 4.55 -5.95
N ILE A 105 6.98 3.52 -6.07
CA ILE A 105 7.89 3.10 -5.02
C ILE A 105 9.32 3.29 -5.48
N ALA A 106 10.08 4.09 -4.75
CA ALA A 106 11.50 4.27 -5.03
C ALA A 106 12.25 2.91 -4.98
N PRO A 107 13.27 2.70 -5.84
CA PRO A 107 14.02 1.46 -5.87
C PRO A 107 14.82 1.25 -4.58
N GLY A 108 15.07 -0.02 -4.23
CA GLY A 108 15.94 -0.40 -3.10
C GLY A 108 15.26 -0.39 -1.72
N ILE A 109 15.88 -1.03 -0.74
CA ILE A 109 15.37 -1.12 0.63
C ILE A 109 15.20 0.28 1.24
N GLY A 110 14.07 0.50 1.91
CA GLY A 110 13.70 1.80 2.47
C GLY A 110 13.08 2.77 1.46
N GLY A 111 12.85 2.33 0.21
CA GLY A 111 12.20 3.11 -0.83
C GLY A 111 10.80 3.55 -0.42
N LYS A 112 10.56 4.86 -0.39
CA LYS A 112 9.27 5.44 0.01
C LYS A 112 8.21 5.24 -1.06
N VAL A 113 6.96 5.11 -0.61
CA VAL A 113 5.79 5.19 -1.47
C VAL A 113 5.40 6.67 -1.64
N THR A 114 5.35 7.12 -2.88
CA THR A 114 4.98 8.49 -3.27
C THR A 114 3.94 8.45 -4.39
N LEU A 115 3.42 9.60 -4.79
CA LEU A 115 2.54 9.71 -5.96
C LEU A 115 3.32 10.18 -7.19
N ALA A 116 3.08 9.52 -8.33
CA ALA A 116 3.53 9.96 -9.64
C ALA A 116 2.43 9.81 -10.68
N ALA A 117 2.63 10.44 -11.85
CA ALA A 117 1.73 10.29 -12.98
C ALA A 117 1.55 8.80 -13.31
N THR A 118 0.30 8.41 -13.55
CA THR A 118 -0.09 7.02 -13.75
C THR A 118 0.58 6.48 -15.02
N ASN A 119 1.37 5.42 -14.84
CA ASN A 119 1.91 4.61 -15.90
C ASN A 119 1.77 3.15 -15.47
N LEU A 120 0.72 2.49 -15.96
CA LEU A 120 0.37 1.14 -15.51
C LEU A 120 1.43 0.08 -15.89
N THR A 121 2.27 0.41 -16.88
CA THR A 121 3.41 -0.43 -17.29
C THR A 121 4.71 -0.16 -16.52
N ASP A 122 4.74 0.85 -15.63
CA ASP A 122 5.91 1.16 -14.80
C ASP A 122 6.05 0.11 -13.69
N PRO A 123 7.14 -0.68 -13.64
CA PRO A 123 7.35 -1.66 -12.58
C PRO A 123 7.37 -1.05 -11.18
N ALA A 124 7.70 0.24 -11.03
CA ALA A 124 7.66 0.94 -9.75
C ALA A 124 6.24 1.25 -9.28
N GLN A 125 5.23 1.14 -10.15
CA GLN A 125 3.80 1.32 -9.83
C GLN A 125 3.04 -0.02 -9.72
N GLN A 126 3.67 -1.13 -10.12
CA GLN A 126 3.08 -2.47 -10.10
C GLN A 126 3.31 -3.17 -8.76
N LEU A 127 2.21 -3.63 -8.16
CA LEU A 127 2.17 -4.30 -6.87
C LEU A 127 1.48 -5.65 -6.97
N VAL A 128 1.78 -6.56 -6.05
CA VAL A 128 1.19 -7.90 -5.94
C VAL A 128 0.69 -8.12 -4.53
N LEU A 129 -0.50 -8.71 -4.38
CA LEU A 129 -0.99 -9.15 -3.07
C LEU A 129 -0.54 -10.57 -2.79
N VAL A 130 0.14 -10.73 -1.67
CA VAL A 130 0.57 -12.03 -1.17
C VAL A 130 -0.23 -12.34 0.11
N PRO A 131 -0.74 -13.57 0.30
CA PRO A 131 -1.32 -13.93 1.58
C PRO A 131 -0.34 -13.67 2.73
N ALA A 132 -0.81 -13.05 3.82
CA ALA A 132 -0.02 -13.05 5.04
C ALA A 132 -0.06 -14.48 5.61
N ALA A 133 1.10 -15.11 5.81
CA ALA A 133 1.18 -16.38 6.52
C ALA A 133 0.69 -16.15 7.96
N THR A 134 -0.30 -16.93 8.39
CA THR A 134 -0.79 -16.98 9.78
C THR A 134 0.15 -17.82 10.65
#